data_AF-A0A6L3VKC6-F1
#
_entry.id   AF-A0A6L3VKC6-F1
#
_cell.length_a   1.000
_cell.length_b   1.000
_cell.length_c   1.000
_cell.angle_alpha   90.00
_cell.angle_beta   90.00
_cell.angle_gamma   90.00
#
_symmetry.space_group_name_H-M   'P 1'
#
loop_
_entity.id
_entity.type
_entity.pdbx_description
1 polymer ?
#
loop_
_entity_poly.entity_id
_entity_poly.type
_entity_poly.pdbx_seq_one_letter_code
_entity_poly.pdbx_strand_id
1 'polypeptide(L)'
;MYDACRQRVWAYAAARAGRQIADEVVSETFAVAWRRFADVPDPALPWLLGVARNVLRDGYRAEARRDACAAELARWAPRPSGDIAEDVAERLAVLRAMAAIPEGDREILILVAWQGLSPREAARVVGCSPAAL
;
A
#
# COMPACT_ATOMS: atom_id res chain seq x y z
N MET A 1 15.50 4.62 14.32
CA MET A 1 14.50 4.84 13.24
C MET A 1 14.02 3.51 12.65
N TYR A 2 14.91 2.70 12.05
CA TYR A 2 14.54 1.45 11.38
C TYR A 2 13.72 0.50 12.28
N ASP A 3 14.28 0.07 13.41
CA ASP A 3 13.59 -0.91 14.30
C ASP A 3 12.25 -0.39 14.84
N ALA A 4 12.17 0.91 15.14
CA ALA A 4 10.97 1.55 15.68
C ALA A 4 9.83 1.69 14.66
N CYS A 5 10.15 1.84 13.37
CA CYS A 5 9.14 2.12 12.32
C CYS A 5 8.89 0.95 11.38
N ARG A 6 9.82 -0.01 11.26
CA ARG A 6 9.75 -1.12 10.30
C ARG A 6 8.42 -1.87 10.36
N GLN A 7 7.99 -2.29 11.55
CA GLN A 7 6.76 -3.07 11.71
C GLN A 7 5.52 -2.29 11.26
N ARG A 8 5.50 -0.97 11.47
CA ARG A 8 4.39 -0.10 11.10
C ARG A 8 4.33 0.14 9.59
N VAL A 9 5.50 0.36 8.96
CA VAL A 9 5.62 0.44 7.50
C VAL A 9 5.20 -0.89 6.85
N TRP A 10 5.66 -2.02 7.40
CA TRP A 10 5.28 -3.35 6.93
C TRP A 10 3.76 -3.58 7.03
N ALA A 11 3.16 -3.25 8.18
CA ALA A 11 1.73 -3.42 8.40
C ALA A 11 0.89 -2.55 7.45
N TYR A 12 1.33 -1.31 7.18
CA TYR A 12 0.72 -0.46 6.18
C TYR A 12 0.80 -1.08 4.78
N ALA A 13 1.98 -1.55 4.35
CA ALA A 13 2.16 -2.16 3.05
C ALA A 13 1.34 -3.45 2.89
N ALA A 14 1.34 -4.31 3.90
CA ALA A 14 0.57 -5.54 3.93
C ALA A 14 -0.95 -5.29 3.85
N ALA A 15 -1.45 -4.26 4.55
CA ALA A 15 -2.86 -3.87 4.51
C ALA A 15 -3.26 -3.30 3.14
N ARG A 16 -2.33 -2.63 2.45
CA ARG A 16 -2.59 -1.97 1.16
C ARG A 16 -2.48 -2.88 -0.05
N ALA A 17 -1.56 -3.84 -0.02
CA ALA A 17 -1.21 -4.59 -1.22
C ALA A 17 -0.81 -6.05 -0.97
N GLY A 18 -0.99 -6.54 0.27
CA GLY A 18 -0.71 -7.92 0.63
C GLY A 18 0.69 -8.14 1.21
N ARG A 19 0.84 -9.27 1.92
CA ARG A 19 2.06 -9.59 2.67
C ARG A 19 3.25 -9.88 1.75
N GLN A 20 2.98 -10.35 0.53
CA GLN A 20 3.97 -10.79 -0.45
C GLN A 20 4.91 -9.66 -0.88
N ILE A 21 4.38 -8.43 -0.99
CA ILE A 21 5.18 -7.27 -1.41
C ILE A 21 5.58 -6.36 -0.24
N ALA A 22 5.09 -6.64 0.97
CA ALA A 22 5.31 -5.78 2.12
C ALA A 22 6.79 -5.67 2.51
N ASP A 23 7.55 -6.76 2.41
CA ASP A 23 8.99 -6.77 2.72
C ASP A 23 9.81 -5.98 1.68
N GLU A 24 9.42 -6.03 0.42
CA GLU A 24 10.03 -5.24 -0.66
C GLU A 24 9.77 -3.75 -0.44
N VAL A 25 8.52 -3.38 -0.16
CA VAL A 25 8.12 -1.98 0.12
C VAL A 25 8.87 -1.43 1.33
N VAL A 26 9.02 -2.22 2.41
CA VAL A 26 9.82 -1.84 3.58
C VAL A 26 11.27 -1.58 3.17
N SER A 27 11.87 -2.52 2.44
CA SER A 27 13.27 -2.42 2.00
C SER A 27 13.51 -1.15 1.18
N GLU A 28 12.66 -0.88 0.19
CA GLU A 28 12.76 0.34 -0.62
C GLU A 28 12.52 1.62 0.18
N THR A 29 11.52 1.61 1.06
CA THR A 29 11.19 2.76 1.92
C THR A 29 12.39 3.17 2.77
N PHE A 30 13.05 2.20 3.42
CA PHE A 30 14.21 2.47 4.25
C PHE A 30 15.47 2.76 3.44
N ALA A 31 15.61 2.21 2.22
CA ALA A 31 16.68 2.61 1.30
C ALA A 31 16.54 4.09 0.89
N VAL A 32 15.32 4.57 0.62
CA VAL A 32 15.05 6.00 0.38
C VAL A 32 15.34 6.84 1.63
N ALA A 33 14.90 6.39 2.80
CA ALA A 33 15.18 7.06 4.07
C ALA A 33 16.67 7.19 4.34
N TRP A 34 17.46 6.15 4.04
CA TRP A 34 18.91 6.17 4.20
C TRP A 34 19.58 7.17 3.24
N ARG A 35 19.18 7.18 1.96
CA ARG A 35 19.71 8.14 0.97
C ARG A 35 19.35 9.59 1.30
N ARG A 36 18.22 9.82 1.96
CA ARG A 36 17.71 11.15 2.32
C ARG A 36 17.68 11.37 3.83
N PHE A 37 18.63 10.78 4.55
CA PHE A 37 18.58 10.73 6.02
C PHE A 37 18.45 12.12 6.66
N ALA A 38 19.14 13.12 6.11
CA ALA A 38 19.08 14.51 6.59
C ALA A 38 17.71 15.18 6.39
N ASP A 39 16.88 14.68 5.46
CA ASP A 39 15.55 15.22 5.17
C ASP A 39 14.44 14.57 6.01
N VAL A 40 14.76 13.52 6.78
CA VAL A 40 13.76 12.76 7.55
C VAL A 40 13.35 13.57 8.78
N PRO A 41 12.08 14.02 8.88
CA PRO A 41 11.61 14.80 10.01
C PRO A 41 11.42 13.93 11.26
N ASP A 42 11.29 14.58 12.42
CA ASP A 42 10.82 13.94 13.66
C ASP A 42 9.37 14.39 13.94
N PRO A 43 8.39 13.49 14.09
CA PRO A 43 8.49 12.03 13.98
C PRO A 43 8.69 11.54 12.54
N ALA A 44 9.53 10.51 12.37
CA ALA A 44 9.90 9.95 11.07
C ALA A 44 8.76 9.16 10.40
N LEU A 45 7.84 8.61 11.19
CA LEU A 45 6.86 7.66 10.68
C LEU A 45 5.92 8.22 9.61
N PRO A 46 5.28 9.41 9.76
CA PRO A 46 4.44 9.96 8.69
C PRO A 46 5.21 10.12 7.38
N TRP A 47 6.47 10.54 7.44
CA TRP A 47 7.30 10.65 6.24
C TRP A 47 7.56 9.28 5.60
N LEU A 48 7.93 8.27 6.40
CA LEU A 48 8.15 6.89 5.94
C LEU A 48 6.90 6.27 5.32
N LEU A 49 5.71 6.51 5.88
CA LEU A 49 4.44 6.04 5.32
C LEU A 49 4.13 6.74 3.98
N GLY A 50 4.47 8.02 3.84
CA GLY A 50 4.38 8.73 2.57
C GLY A 50 5.32 8.16 1.49
N VAL A 51 6.54 7.78 1.87
CA VAL A 51 7.48 7.09 0.97
C VAL A 51 6.94 5.71 0.58
N ALA A 52 6.48 4.91 1.54
CA ALA A 52 5.90 3.59 1.28
C ALA A 52 4.68 3.67 0.34
N ARG A 53 3.85 4.70 0.50
CA ARG A 53 2.73 4.98 -0.42
C ARG A 53 3.21 5.23 -1.84
N ASN A 54 4.26 6.03 -2.02
CA ASN A 54 4.82 6.30 -3.34
C ASN A 54 5.42 5.04 -3.98
N VAL A 55 6.16 4.24 -3.20
CA VAL A 55 6.69 2.93 -3.63
C VAL A 55 5.56 2.02 -4.11
N LEU A 56 4.50 1.89 -3.31
CA LEU A 56 3.32 1.09 -3.69
C LEU A 56 2.66 1.61 -4.97
N ARG A 57 2.51 2.93 -5.13
CA ARG A 57 1.92 3.53 -6.33
C ARG A 57 2.75 3.26 -7.58
N ASP A 58 4.07 3.33 -7.47
CA ASP A 58 5.00 3.09 -8.58
C ASP A 58 5.06 1.59 -8.93
N GLY A 59 5.03 0.72 -7.91
CA GLY A 59 4.91 -0.74 -8.05
C GLY A 59 3.59 -1.15 -8.71
N TYR A 60 2.46 -0.61 -8.28
CA TYR A 60 1.13 -0.89 -8.86
C TYR A 60 1.06 -0.45 -10.33
N ARG A 61 1.71 0.65 -10.72
CA ARG A 61 1.84 1.07 -12.12
C ARG A 61 2.76 0.15 -12.93
N ALA A 62 3.77 -0.46 -12.31
CA ALA A 62 4.62 -1.44 -12.97
C ALA A 62 3.89 -2.79 -13.12
N GLU A 63 3.07 -3.18 -12.15
CA GLU A 63 2.27 -4.41 -12.18
C GLU A 63 1.07 -4.29 -13.12
N ALA A 64 0.31 -3.19 -13.10
CA ALA A 64 -0.76 -2.95 -14.07
C ALA A 64 -0.28 -2.92 -15.53
N ARG A 65 0.95 -2.43 -15.78
CA ARG A 65 1.59 -2.52 -17.11
C ARG A 65 1.98 -3.96 -17.46
N ARG A 66 2.50 -4.71 -16.50
CA ARG A 66 2.84 -6.14 -16.68
C ARG A 66 1.58 -6.97 -16.89
N ASP A 67 0.51 -6.72 -16.15
CA ASP A 67 -0.79 -7.36 -16.29
C ASP A 67 -1.48 -6.97 -17.61
N ALA A 68 -1.32 -5.74 -18.09
CA ALA A 68 -1.80 -5.38 -19.43
C ALA A 68 -1.09 -6.19 -20.52
N CYS A 69 0.25 -6.31 -20.45
CA CYS A 69 1.01 -7.19 -21.34
C CYS A 69 0.64 -8.68 -21.16
N ALA A 70 0.48 -9.14 -19.92
CA ALA A 70 0.14 -10.52 -19.61
C ALA A 70 -1.30 -10.86 -20.01
N ALA A 71 -2.25 -9.92 -19.92
CA ALA A 71 -3.62 -10.07 -20.42
C ALA A 71 -3.66 -10.09 -21.94
N GLU A 72 -2.81 -9.30 -22.61
CA GLU A 72 -2.60 -9.39 -24.05
C GLU A 72 -2.05 -10.76 -24.47
N LEU A 73 -1.09 -11.31 -23.72
CA LEU A 73 -0.56 -12.66 -23.91
C LEU A 73 -1.57 -13.77 -23.54
N ALA A 74 -2.37 -13.58 -22.49
CA ALA A 74 -3.38 -14.55 -22.02
C ALA A 74 -4.59 -14.62 -22.94
N ARG A 75 -4.86 -13.60 -23.76
CA ARG A 75 -5.82 -13.69 -24.88
C ARG A 75 -5.41 -14.76 -25.91
N TRP A 76 -4.15 -15.22 -25.89
CA TRP A 76 -3.59 -16.18 -26.83
C TRP A 76 -3.35 -17.56 -26.21
N ALA A 77 -3.64 -17.77 -24.92
CA ALA A 77 -3.38 -19.02 -24.20
C ALA A 77 -4.68 -19.69 -23.68
N PRO A 78 -4.81 -21.03 -23.70
CA PRO A 78 -5.96 -21.74 -23.12
C PRO A 78 -5.94 -21.66 -21.58
N ARG A 79 -7.10 -21.44 -20.95
CA ARG A 79 -7.26 -21.33 -19.49
C ARG A 79 -7.21 -22.71 -18.80
N PRO A 80 -6.48 -22.89 -17.69
CA PRO A 80 -6.68 -24.00 -16.77
C PRO A 80 -7.75 -23.67 -15.71
N SER A 81 -8.63 -24.63 -15.46
CA SER A 81 -9.63 -24.64 -14.39
C SER A 81 -9.04 -25.23 -13.09
N GLY A 82 -9.24 -24.58 -11.95
CA GLY A 82 -8.85 -25.11 -10.64
C GLY A 82 -9.64 -24.46 -9.50
N ASP A 83 -10.26 -25.32 -8.69
CA ASP A 83 -11.31 -25.05 -7.72
C ASP A 83 -10.73 -24.76 -6.32
N ILE A 84 -11.01 -23.56 -5.79
CA ILE A 84 -10.78 -23.15 -4.40
C ILE A 84 -11.97 -22.23 -4.04
N ALA A 85 -13.18 -22.77 -3.98
CA ALA A 85 -14.38 -21.93 -4.06
C ALA A 85 -14.78 -21.19 -2.77
N GLU A 86 -14.47 -21.70 -1.57
CA GLU A 86 -15.15 -21.24 -0.35
C GLU A 86 -14.37 -20.19 0.45
N ASP A 87 -13.10 -20.43 0.74
CA ASP A 87 -12.20 -19.46 1.42
C ASP A 87 -11.90 -18.25 0.50
N VAL A 88 -11.94 -18.47 -0.82
CA VAL A 88 -11.85 -17.41 -1.82
C VAL A 88 -13.14 -16.59 -1.86
N ALA A 89 -14.33 -17.18 -1.68
CA ALA A 89 -15.58 -16.43 -1.74
C ALA A 89 -15.73 -15.45 -0.59
N GLU A 90 -15.41 -15.85 0.65
CA GLU A 90 -15.49 -14.96 1.82
C GLU A 90 -14.42 -13.86 1.75
N ARG A 91 -13.19 -14.22 1.35
CA ARG A 91 -12.12 -13.26 1.11
C ARG A 91 -12.45 -12.31 -0.04
N LEU A 92 -13.09 -12.77 -1.11
CA LEU A 92 -13.59 -11.94 -2.20
C LEU A 92 -14.73 -11.03 -1.75
N ALA A 93 -15.61 -11.47 -0.85
CA ALA A 93 -16.69 -10.65 -0.31
C ALA A 93 -16.13 -9.51 0.55
N VAL A 94 -15.16 -9.80 1.42
CA VAL A 94 -14.42 -8.78 2.19
C VAL A 94 -13.66 -7.85 1.26
N LEU A 95 -12.96 -8.38 0.25
CA LEU A 95 -12.25 -7.56 -0.73
C LEU A 95 -13.17 -6.69 -1.58
N ARG A 96 -14.39 -7.14 -1.91
CA ARG A 96 -15.41 -6.36 -2.63
C ARG A 96 -16.05 -5.29 -1.75
N ALA A 97 -16.42 -5.63 -0.51
CA ALA A 97 -16.94 -4.67 0.46
C ALA A 97 -15.89 -3.61 0.80
N MET A 98 -14.63 -4.05 0.89
CA MET A 98 -13.50 -3.15 0.91
C MET A 98 -13.50 -2.32 -0.37
N ALA A 99 -13.39 -2.90 -1.57
CA ALA A 99 -13.32 -2.16 -2.85
C ALA A 99 -14.46 -1.16 -3.10
N ALA A 100 -15.62 -1.33 -2.46
CA ALA A 100 -16.72 -0.35 -2.49
C ALA A 100 -16.41 0.96 -1.75
N ILE A 101 -15.45 0.95 -0.83
CA ILE A 101 -14.90 2.14 -0.17
C ILE A 101 -13.91 2.81 -1.14
N PRO A 102 -14.03 4.12 -1.39
CA PRO A 102 -13.03 4.86 -2.15
C PRO A 102 -11.63 4.62 -1.61
N GLU A 103 -10.65 4.43 -2.49
CA GLU A 103 -9.28 4.07 -2.12
C GLU A 103 -8.67 5.07 -1.13
N GLY A 104 -8.98 6.36 -1.28
CA GLY A 104 -8.56 7.42 -0.36
C GLY A 104 -9.14 7.29 1.04
N ASP A 105 -10.42 6.94 1.16
CA ASP A 105 -11.09 6.80 2.47
C ASP A 105 -10.56 5.58 3.24
N ARG A 106 -10.32 4.48 2.53
CA ARG A 106 -9.67 3.30 3.13
C ARG A 106 -8.27 3.62 3.62
N GLU A 107 -7.50 4.37 2.84
CA GLU A 107 -6.15 4.76 3.21
C GLU A 107 -6.13 5.65 4.45
N ILE A 108 -7.06 6.60 4.56
CA ILE A 108 -7.21 7.44 5.75
C ILE A 108 -7.54 6.59 6.99
N LEU A 109 -8.46 5.62 6.86
CA LEU A 109 -8.81 4.72 7.96
C LEU A 109 -7.61 3.89 8.44
N ILE A 110 -6.79 3.38 7.52
CA ILE A 110 -5.57 2.64 7.86
C ILE A 110 -4.60 3.55 8.63
N LEU A 111 -4.40 4.78 8.17
CA LEU A 111 -3.46 5.72 8.79
C LEU A 111 -3.91 6.16 10.19
N VAL A 112 -5.19 6.48 10.36
CA VAL A 112 -5.71 6.98 11.64
C VAL A 112 -6.00 5.82 12.60
N ALA A 113 -6.76 4.82 12.19
CA ALA A 113 -7.25 3.78 13.10
C ALA A 113 -6.20 2.70 13.41
N TRP A 114 -5.38 2.30 12.44
CA TRP A 114 -4.35 1.27 12.66
C TRP A 114 -2.96 1.83 12.91
N GLN A 115 -2.61 2.93 12.27
CA GLN A 115 -1.32 3.57 12.49
C GLN A 115 -1.39 4.69 13.52
N GLY A 116 -2.54 5.03 14.09
CA GLY A 116 -2.63 6.02 15.17
C GLY A 116 -2.14 7.42 14.79
N LEU A 117 -2.11 7.77 13.49
CA LEU A 117 -1.76 9.12 13.05
C LEU A 117 -2.92 10.08 13.37
N SER A 118 -2.59 11.31 13.71
CA SER A 118 -3.60 12.38 13.73
C SER A 118 -4.14 12.62 12.30
N PRO A 119 -5.38 13.12 12.16
CA PRO A 119 -5.93 13.47 10.83
C PRO A 119 -5.00 14.38 10.01
N ARG A 120 -4.29 15.31 10.69
CA ARG A 120 -3.31 16.21 10.06
C ARG A 120 -2.07 15.50 9.54
N GLU A 121 -1.60 14.45 10.21
CA GLU A 121 -0.49 13.62 9.74
C GLU A 121 -0.93 12.71 8.60
N ALA A 122 -2.13 12.11 8.70
CA ALA A 122 -2.69 11.30 7.63
C ALA A 122 -2.86 12.10 6.33
N ALA A 123 -3.36 13.34 6.40
CA ALA A 123 -3.46 14.23 5.24
C ALA A 123 -2.10 14.47 4.55
N ARG A 124 -1.03 14.66 5.34
CA ARG A 124 0.33 14.81 4.82
C ARG A 124 0.83 13.55 4.10
N VAL A 125 0.44 12.36 4.56
CA VAL A 125 0.78 11.08 3.91
C VAL A 125 0.02 10.90 2.59
N VAL A 126 -1.27 11.19 2.57
CA VAL A 126 -2.13 11.00 1.39
C VAL A 126 -1.87 12.06 0.31
N GLY A 127 -1.23 13.17 0.67
CA GLY A 127 -0.96 14.29 -0.26
C GLY A 127 -2.16 15.20 -0.46
N CYS A 128 -3.18 15.09 0.40
CA CYS A 128 -4.25 16.08 0.46
C CYS A 128 -3.69 17.30 1.22
N SER A 129 -3.59 18.45 0.54
CA SER A 129 -3.39 19.70 1.25
C SER A 129 -4.56 19.91 2.23
N PRO A 130 -4.38 20.57 3.39
CA PRO A 130 -5.43 20.81 4.38
C PRO A 130 -6.62 21.67 3.91
N ALA A 131 -6.78 21.93 2.61
CA ALA A 131 -7.80 22.78 2.00
C ALA A 131 -8.88 22.02 1.21
N ALA A 132 -9.06 20.71 1.45
CA ALA A 132 -10.16 19.92 0.89
C ALA A 132 -10.92 19.16 1.98
N LEU A 133 -11.31 19.89 3.02
CA LEU A 133 -12.44 19.62 3.92
C LEU A 133 -13.32 20.88 3.91
#